data_AF-A0A3S0DL45-F1
#
_entry.id   AF-A0A3S0DL45-F1
#
_cell.length_a   1.000
_cell.length_b   1.000
_cell.length_c   1.000
_cell.angle_alpha   90.00
_cell.angle_beta   90.00
_cell.angle_gamma   90.00
#
_symmetry.space_group_name_H-M   'P 1'
#
loop_
_entity.id
_entity.type
_entity.pdbx_description
1 polymer ?
#
loop_
_entity_poly.entity_id
_entity_poly.type
_entity_poly.pdbx_seq_one_letter_code
_entity_poly.pdbx_strand_id
1 'polypeptide(L)' 'MKNMILSLWKVPDKETAELMTIFYSNYLTGKTIKEAFTAAQKEMRLKYNPY' A
#
# COMPACT_ATOMS: atom_id res chain seq x y z
N MET A 1 14.00 14.61 2.07
CA MET A 1 13.99 13.14 1.98
C MET A 1 13.18 12.76 0.75
N LYS A 2 13.75 11.95 -0.16
CA LYS A 2 13.00 11.40 -1.30
C LYS A 2 12.56 9.99 -0.93
N ASN A 3 11.25 9.76 -0.90
CA ASN A 3 10.68 8.44 -0.62
C ASN A 3 10.09 7.91 -1.92
N MET A 4 10.52 6.72 -2.34
CA MET A 4 10.06 6.07 -3.57
C MET A 4 9.41 4.73 -3.22
N ILE A 5 8.19 4.51 -3.69
CA ILE A 5 7.47 3.24 -3.55
C ILE A 5 7.75 2.43 -4.81
N LEU A 6 8.19 1.19 -4.63
CA LEU A 6 8.65 0.29 -5.71
C LEU A 6 8.05 -1.09 -5.51
N SER A 7 7.74 -1.78 -6.60
CA SER A 7 7.42 -3.21 -6.59
C SER A 7 8.66 -4.04 -6.91
N LEU A 8 8.89 -5.11 -6.15
CA LEU A 8 9.98 -6.06 -6.40
C LEU A 8 9.62 -7.11 -7.46
N TRP A 9 8.33 -7.26 -7.75
CA TRP A 9 7.76 -8.23 -8.68
C TRP A 9 6.63 -7.57 -9.46
N LYS A 10 6.19 -8.22 -10.55
CA LYS A 10 5.01 -7.78 -11.29
C LYS A 10 3.77 -8.03 -10.44
N VAL A 11 3.12 -6.95 -10.00
CA VAL A 11 1.84 -6.98 -9.29
C VAL A 11 0.74 -6.70 -10.32
N PRO A 12 -0.39 -7.43 -10.32
CA PRO A 12 -1.53 -7.12 -11.17
C PRO A 12 -2.03 -5.68 -10.98
N ASP A 13 -2.48 -5.04 -12.07
CA ASP A 13 -2.92 -3.64 -12.04
C ASP A 13 -4.04 -3.38 -11.02
N LYS A 14 -4.94 -4.35 -10.84
CA LYS A 14 -6.05 -4.28 -9.88
C LYS A 14 -5.56 -4.19 -8.43
N GLU A 15 -4.58 -5.02 -8.06
CA GLU A 15 -3.98 -5.02 -6.74
C GLU A 15 -3.17 -3.75 -6.49
N THR A 16 -2.45 -3.27 -7.51
CA THR A 16 -1.70 -2.02 -7.43
C THR A 16 -2.62 -0.82 -7.23
N ALA A 17 -3.71 -0.74 -7.99
CA ALA A 17 -4.70 0.33 -7.85
C ALA A 17 -5.34 0.32 -6.44
N GLU A 18 -5.62 -0.86 -5.91
CA GLU A 18 -6.21 -1.01 -4.57
C GLU A 18 -5.22 -0.61 -3.46
N LEU A 19 -3.98 -1.09 -3.54
CA LEU A 19 -2.92 -0.72 -2.60
C LEU A 19 -2.67 0.79 -2.60
N MET A 20 -2.63 1.42 -3.78
CA MET A 20 -2.47 2.88 -3.90
C MET A 20 -3.68 3.62 -3.32
N THR A 21 -4.90 3.14 -3.57
CA THR A 21 -6.13 3.74 -3.02
C THR A 21 -6.12 3.73 -1.49
N ILE A 22 -5.77 2.58 -0.89
CA ILE A 22 -5.67 2.44 0.57
C ILE A 22 -4.52 3.29 1.12
N PHE A 23 -3.37 3.33 0.44
CA PHE A 23 -2.23 4.14 0.81
C PHE A 23 -2.58 5.64 0.86
N TYR A 24 -3.17 6.18 -0.21
CA TYR A 24 -3.55 7.60 -0.25
C TYR A 24 -4.65 7.91 0.75
N SER A 25 -5.63 7.02 0.93
CA SER A 25 -6.67 7.19 1.95
C SER A 25 -6.06 7.30 3.35
N ASN A 26 -5.10 6.44 3.68
CA ASN A 26 -4.37 6.49 4.95
C ASN A 26 -3.46 7.73 5.05
N TYR A 27 -2.82 8.14 3.96
CA TYR A 27 -1.94 9.31 3.96
C TYR A 27 -2.72 10.61 4.20
N LEU A 28 -3.90 10.74 3.58
CA LEU A 28 -4.79 11.89 3.75
C LEU A 28 -5.33 12.03 5.19
N THR A 29 -5.29 10.97 6.01
CA THR A 29 -5.63 11.05 7.44
C THR A 29 -4.55 11.69 8.31
N GLY A 30 -3.42 12.12 7.74
CA GLY A 30 -2.31 12.74 8.46
C GLY A 30 -1.23 11.78 8.93
N LYS A 31 -1.28 10.50 8.52
CA LYS A 31 -0.23 9.51 8.80
C LYS A 31 1.02 9.81 7.99
N THR A 32 2.19 9.45 8.53
CA THR A 32 3.44 9.54 7.76
C THR A 32 3.42 8.57 6.59
N ILE A 33 4.22 8.84 5.55
CA ILE A 33 4.34 7.96 4.35
C ILE A 33 4.62 6.51 4.75
N LYS A 34 5.48 6.27 5.74
CA LYS A 34 5.80 4.92 6.23
C LYS A 34 4.61 4.25 6.90
N GLU A 35 3.87 4.97 7.75
CA GLU A 35 2.71 4.44 8.45
C GLU A 35 1.55 4.14 7.50
N ALA A 36 1.29 5.05 6.55
CA ALA A 36 0.29 4.86 5.52
C ALA A 36 0.63 3.65 4.63
N PHE A 37 1.89 3.49 4.26
CA PHE A 37 2.35 2.35 3.46
C PHE A 37 2.25 1.03 4.22
N THR A 38 2.69 1.00 5.49
CA THR A 38 2.62 -0.19 6.35
C THR A 38 1.17 -0.61 6.59
N ALA A 39 0.27 0.36 6.81
CA ALA A 39 -1.15 0.11 6.96
C ALA A 39 -1.75 -0.49 5.68
N ALA A 40 -1.46 0.09 4.52
CA ALA A 40 -1.93 -0.42 3.23
C ALA A 40 -1.42 -1.84 2.93
N GLN A 41 -0.14 -2.12 3.22
CA GLN A 41 0.41 -3.47 3.08
C GLN A 41 -0.26 -4.48 4.03
N LYS A 42 -0.58 -4.07 5.26
CA LYS A 42 -1.27 -4.94 6.23
C LYS A 42 -2.69 -5.27 5.76
N GLU A 43 -3.44 -4.29 5.27
CA GLU A 43 -4.77 -4.52 4.70
C GLU A 43 -4.71 -5.44 3.48
N MET A 44 -3.72 -5.22 2.61
CA MET A 44 -3.54 -6.08 1.44
C MET A 44 -3.16 -7.51 1.80
N ARG A 45 -2.34 -7.71 2.83
CA ARG A 45 -1.99 -9.04 3.35
C ARG A 45 -3.18 -9.76 3.99
N LEU A 46 -4.12 -9.02 4.58
CA LEU A 46 -5.37 -9.60 5.12
C LEU A 46 -6.32 -10.02 4.00
N LYS A 47 -6.39 -9.21 2.93
CA LYS A 47 -7.30 -9.46 1.80
C LYS A 47 -6.79 -10.58 0.89
N TYR A 48 -5.49 -10.61 0.63
CA TYR A 48 -4.80 -11.66 -0.11
C TYR A 48 -4.10 -12.57 0.89
N ASN A 49 -4.92 -13.33 1.62
CA ASN A 49 -4.42 -14.36 2.52
C ASN A 49 -3.53 -15.33 1.71
N PRO A 50 -2.33 -15.71 2.19
CA PRO A 50 -1.45 -16.62 1.45
C PRO A 50 -1.95 -18.07 1.38
N TYR A 51 -3.19 -18.34 1.82
CA TYR A 51 -3.83 -19.66 1.88
C TYR A 51 -5.32 -19.56 1.56
#